data_AF-A0A7S2B7T1-F1
#
_entry.id   AF-A0A7S2B7T1-F1
#
_cell.length_a   1.000
_cell.length_b   1.000
_cell.length_c   1.000
_cell.angle_alpha   90.00
_cell.angle_beta   90.00
_cell.angle_gamma   90.00
#
_symmetry.space_group_name_H-M   'P 1'
#
loop_
_entity.id
_entity.type
_entity.pdbx_description
1 polymer ?
#
loop_
_entity_poly.entity_id
_entity_poly.type
_entity_poly.pdbx_seq_one_letter_code
_entity_poly.pdbx_strand_id
1 'polypeptide(L)'
;RPVEVIELGYSDIDQSLFNDFILSISSRYTSKQYDILNNNCNNFSEECAGFLLGKSIPSHILAAPEQLKESCLGQIMLALCALSPLSRTLLLLGVQEAFALIGLSTLASMARDDKCP
;
A
#
# COMPACT_ATOMS: atom_id res chain seq x y z
N ARG A 1 16.33 -10.79 0.82
CA ARG A 1 16.26 -11.38 -0.54
C ARG A 1 14.84 -11.17 -1.07
N PRO A 2 14.61 -10.80 -2.33
CA PRO A 2 13.26 -10.58 -2.85
C PRO A 2 12.43 -11.87 -2.81
N VAL A 3 11.11 -11.73 -2.72
CA VAL A 3 10.16 -12.86 -2.76
C VAL A 3 10.07 -13.42 -4.18
N GLU A 4 10.09 -12.55 -5.18
CA GLU A 4 10.03 -12.89 -6.60
C GLU A 4 10.92 -11.94 -7.41
N VAL A 5 11.47 -12.43 -8.53
CA VAL A 5 12.24 -11.63 -9.49
C VAL A 5 11.64 -11.85 -10.88
N ILE A 6 11.22 -10.76 -11.53
CA ILE A 6 10.55 -10.78 -12.83
C ILE A 6 11.41 -10.01 -13.84
N GLU A 7 11.79 -10.66 -14.94
CA GLU A 7 12.52 -10.02 -16.04
C GLU A 7 11.53 -9.28 -16.96
N LEU A 8 11.67 -7.96 -17.10
CA LEU A 8 10.80 -7.13 -17.95
C LEU A 8 11.31 -6.98 -19.38
N GLY A 9 12.62 -7.15 -19.59
CA GLY A 9 13.30 -7.07 -20.88
C GLY A 9 14.60 -6.28 -20.82
N TYR A 10 15.09 -5.90 -22.00
CA TYR A 10 16.33 -5.16 -22.20
C TYR A 10 16.01 -3.78 -22.78
N SER A 11 16.76 -2.76 -22.35
CA SER A 11 16.65 -1.39 -22.84
C SER A 11 17.96 -0.98 -23.49
N ASP A 12 17.87 -0.30 -24.62
CA ASP A 12 19.01 0.35 -25.28
C ASP A 12 19.22 1.79 -24.76
N ILE A 13 18.46 2.22 -23.75
CA ILE A 13 18.61 3.54 -23.15
C ILE A 13 19.89 3.61 -22.33
N ASP A 14 20.72 4.59 -22.66
CA ASP A 14 21.94 4.88 -21.91
C ASP A 14 21.66 5.23 -20.46
N GLN A 15 22.52 4.76 -19.56
CA GLN A 15 22.40 5.01 -18.12
C GLN A 15 22.34 6.51 -17.78
N SER A 16 23.08 7.37 -18.50
CA SER A 16 23.03 8.82 -18.28
C SER A 16 21.65 9.39 -18.57
N LEU A 17 21.03 8.95 -19.67
CA LEU A 17 19.69 9.40 -20.05
C LEU A 17 18.64 8.90 -19.05
N PHE A 18 18.80 7.68 -18.54
CA PHE A 18 17.94 7.19 -17.46
C PHE A 18 18.12 7.99 -16.16
N ASN A 19 19.35 8.35 -15.79
CA ASN A 19 19.59 9.19 -14.62
C ASN A 19 18.96 10.58 -14.77
N ASP A 20 19.05 11.20 -15.96
CA ASP A 20 18.40 12.48 -16.26
C ASP A 20 16.87 12.36 -16.15
N PHE A 21 16.30 11.25 -16.62
CA PHE A 21 14.88 10.94 -16.42
C PHE A 21 14.52 10.83 -14.94
N ILE A 22 15.29 10.09 -14.14
CA ILE A 22 15.06 9.98 -12.69
C ILE A 22 15.09 11.36 -12.03
N LEU A 23 16.07 12.20 -12.36
CA LEU A 23 16.13 13.57 -11.86
C LEU A 23 14.89 14.38 -12.24
N SER A 24 14.40 14.22 -13.48
CA SER A 24 13.21 14.92 -13.97
C SER A 24 11.93 14.56 -13.21
N ILE A 25 11.79 13.30 -12.77
CA ILE A 25 10.59 12.82 -12.04
C ILE A 25 10.74 12.87 -10.52
N SER A 26 11.95 13.10 -10.00
CA SER A 26 12.27 13.06 -8.57
C SER A 26 11.36 13.93 -7.70
N SER A 27 10.93 15.08 -8.22
CA SER A 27 10.02 16.02 -7.54
C SER A 27 8.59 15.51 -7.36
N ARG A 28 8.20 14.40 -7.99
CA ARG A 28 6.93 13.68 -7.78
C ARG A 28 7.04 12.53 -6.77
N TYR A 29 8.25 12.03 -6.54
CA TYR A 29 8.54 10.86 -5.71
C TYR A 29 9.37 11.25 -4.49
N THR A 30 8.78 12.11 -3.65
CA THR A 30 9.36 12.54 -2.38
C THR A 30 8.64 11.90 -1.20
N SER A 31 9.30 11.83 -0.03
CA SER A 31 8.65 11.31 1.19
C SER A 31 7.36 12.05 1.56
N LYS A 32 7.24 13.33 1.17
CA LYS A 32 6.05 14.15 1.41
C LYS A 32 4.88 13.81 0.47
N GLN A 33 5.17 13.37 -0.75
CA GLN A 33 4.17 13.01 -1.75
C GLN A 33 3.84 11.52 -1.76
N TYR A 34 4.56 10.72 -0.97
CA TYR A 34 4.32 9.29 -0.90
C TYR A 34 2.90 9.01 -0.39
N ASP A 35 2.13 8.30 -1.20
CA ASP A 35 0.77 7.85 -0.89
C ASP A 35 0.72 6.35 -1.14
N ILE A 36 0.40 5.57 -0.10
CA ILE A 36 0.38 4.09 -0.16
C ILE A 36 -0.54 3.58 -1.27
N LEU A 37 -1.62 4.30 -1.59
CA LEU A 37 -2.62 3.88 -2.56
C LEU A 37 -2.33 4.41 -3.96
N ASN A 38 -1.88 5.66 -4.07
CA ASN A 38 -1.90 6.38 -5.34
C ASN A 38 -0.52 6.80 -5.87
N ASN A 39 0.50 6.87 -5.01
CA ASN A 39 1.83 7.36 -5.39
C ASN A 39 2.91 6.68 -4.55
N ASN A 40 3.13 5.40 -4.85
CA ASN A 40 4.04 4.52 -4.13
C ASN A 40 5.16 3.98 -5.04
N CYS A 41 5.94 3.04 -4.52
CA CYS A 41 7.03 2.41 -5.25
C CYS A 41 6.59 1.66 -6.52
N ASN A 42 5.36 1.17 -6.58
CA ASN A 42 4.83 0.47 -7.76
C ASN A 42 4.55 1.50 -8.88
N ASN A 43 4.02 2.67 -8.55
CA ASN A 43 3.82 3.76 -9.53
C ASN A 43 5.15 4.28 -10.07
N PHE A 44 6.15 4.45 -9.19
CA PHE A 44 7.51 4.79 -9.61
C PHE A 44 8.10 3.74 -10.58
N SER A 45 7.92 2.45 -10.25
CA SER A 45 8.40 1.35 -11.09
C SER A 45 7.68 1.30 -12.43
N GLU A 46 6.38 1.62 -12.48
CA GLU A 46 5.61 1.76 -13.72
C GLU A 46 6.16 2.86 -14.62
N GLU A 47 6.46 4.04 -14.07
CA GLU A 47 7.08 5.12 -14.86
C GLU A 47 8.47 4.73 -15.37
N CYS A 48 9.27 4.04 -14.56
CA CYS A 48 10.59 3.55 -14.97
C CYS A 48 10.48 2.49 -16.08
N ALA A 49 9.55 1.53 -15.96
CA ALA A 49 9.31 0.50 -16.97
C ALA A 49 8.79 1.11 -18.27
N GLY A 50 7.89 2.10 -18.17
CA GLY A 50 7.37 2.85 -19.31
C GLY A 50 8.48 3.62 -20.04
N PHE A 51 9.37 4.27 -19.31
CA PHE A 51 10.51 4.99 -19.91
C PHE A 51 11.53 4.04 -20.55
N LEU A 52 11.95 2.99 -19.83
CA LEU A 52 13.01 2.09 -20.28
C LEU A 52 12.57 1.16 -21.41
N LEU A 53 11.33 0.66 -21.36
CA LEU A 53 10.87 -0.46 -22.19
C LEU A 53 9.59 -0.15 -22.96
N GLY A 54 8.90 0.96 -22.67
CA GLY A 54 7.57 1.23 -23.23
C GLY A 54 6.52 0.22 -22.76
N LYS A 55 6.72 -0.41 -21.59
CA LYS A 55 5.86 -1.46 -21.06
C LYS A 55 5.46 -1.15 -19.61
N SER A 56 4.31 -1.68 -19.21
CA SER A 56 3.88 -1.67 -17.81
C SER A 56 4.51 -2.81 -17.01
N ILE A 57 4.59 -2.62 -15.69
CA ILE A 57 4.89 -3.71 -14.76
C ILE A 57 3.68 -4.66 -14.66
N PRO A 58 3.85 -5.90 -14.14
CA PRO A 58 2.74 -6.84 -13.98
C PRO A 58 1.53 -6.24 -13.26
N SER A 59 0.35 -6.38 -13.85
CA SER A 59 -0.88 -5.69 -13.39
C SER A 59 -1.28 -6.03 -11.95
N HIS A 60 -0.98 -7.25 -11.47
CA HIS A 60 -1.27 -7.64 -10.10
C HIS A 60 -0.47 -6.84 -9.06
N ILE A 61 0.70 -6.29 -9.43
CA ILE A 61 1.50 -5.41 -8.57
C ILE A 61 0.85 -4.03 -8.47
N LEU A 62 0.33 -3.52 -9.60
CA LEU A 62 -0.41 -2.26 -9.64
C LEU A 62 -1.78 -2.35 -8.97
N ALA A 63 -2.38 -3.54 -8.96
CA ALA A 63 -3.69 -3.80 -8.35
C ALA A 63 -3.66 -3.90 -6.81
N ALA A 64 -2.48 -3.83 -6.17
CA ALA A 64 -2.36 -3.93 -4.72
C ALA A 64 -3.27 -2.98 -3.91
N PRO A 65 -3.47 -1.70 -4.30
CA PRO A 65 -4.41 -0.82 -3.62
C PRO A 65 -5.86 -1.28 -3.71
N GLU A 66 -6.29 -1.84 -4.85
CA GLU A 66 -7.66 -2.35 -5.02
C GLU A 66 -7.86 -3.62 -4.20
N GLN A 67 -6.88 -4.54 -4.21
CA GLN A 67 -6.92 -5.73 -3.35
C GLN A 67 -6.98 -5.37 -1.86
N LEU A 68 -6.30 -4.30 -1.44
CA LEU A 68 -6.40 -3.78 -0.08
C LEU A 68 -7.81 -3.25 0.21
N LYS A 69 -8.42 -2.48 -0.70
CA LYS A 69 -9.80 -1.96 -0.53
C LYS A 69 -10.85 -3.08 -0.52
N GLU A 70 -10.62 -4.17 -1.24
CA GLU A 70 -11.52 -5.33 -1.27
C GLU A 70 -11.39 -6.20 0.01
N SER A 71 -10.27 -6.12 0.71
CA SER A 71 -10.04 -6.87 1.94
C SER A 71 -10.77 -6.25 3.14
N CYS A 72 -11.46 -7.08 3.95
CA CYS A 72 -12.10 -6.66 5.19
C CYS A 72 -11.13 -5.93 6.14
N LEU A 73 -9.96 -6.53 6.37
CA LEU A 73 -8.91 -5.91 7.17
C LEU A 73 -8.43 -4.60 6.55
N GLY A 74 -8.27 -4.58 5.22
CA GLY A 74 -7.82 -3.38 4.52
C GLY A 74 -8.81 -2.23 4.64
N GLN A 75 -10.11 -2.48 4.53
CA GLN A 75 -11.14 -1.46 4.77
C GLN A 75 -11.08 -0.90 6.20
N ILE A 76 -10.91 -1.77 7.21
CA ILE A 76 -10.76 -1.35 8.60
C ILE A 76 -9.51 -0.47 8.78
N MET A 77 -8.38 -0.88 8.21
CA MET A 77 -7.13 -0.10 8.28
C MET A 77 -7.26 1.25 7.59
N LEU A 78 -7.87 1.30 6.41
CA LEU A 78 -8.13 2.54 5.68
C LEU A 78 -9.06 3.48 6.47
N ALA A 79 -10.12 2.94 7.08
CA ALA A 79 -11.01 3.70 7.94
C ALA A 79 -10.26 4.29 9.14
N LEU A 80 -9.43 3.48 9.82
CA LEU A 80 -8.58 3.93 10.93
C LEU A 80 -7.60 5.03 10.51
N CYS A 81 -7.01 4.92 9.32
CA CYS A 81 -6.10 5.94 8.77
C CYS A 81 -6.82 7.27 8.49
N ALA A 82 -8.08 7.22 8.08
CA ALA A 82 -8.91 8.39 7.75
C ALA A 82 -9.43 9.16 8.97
N LEU A 83 -9.43 8.56 10.17
CA LEU A 83 -9.91 9.21 11.39
C LEU A 83 -9.02 10.41 11.79
N SER A 84 -9.65 11.44 12.38
CA SER A 84 -8.91 12.55 13.00
C SER A 84 -8.10 12.06 14.21
N PRO A 85 -7.00 12.74 14.61
CA PRO A 85 -6.22 12.35 15.78
C PRO A 85 -7.09 12.15 17.03
N LEU A 86 -8.05 13.04 17.29
CA LEU A 86 -8.97 12.92 18.41
C LEU A 86 -9.87 11.68 18.30
N SER A 87 -10.46 11.43 17.13
CA SER A 87 -11.33 10.26 16.92
C SER A 87 -10.57 8.95 17.11
N ARG A 88 -9.31 8.90 16.66
CA ARG A 88 -8.41 7.76 16.90
C ARG A 88 -8.14 7.55 18.38
N THR A 89 -7.79 8.60 19.12
CA THR A 89 -7.53 8.51 20.56
C THR A 89 -8.76 8.06 21.33
N LEU A 90 -9.93 8.62 21.02
CA LEU A 90 -11.19 8.22 21.65
C LEU A 90 -11.55 6.77 21.37
N LEU A 91 -11.36 6.31 20.13
CA LEU A 91 -11.58 4.91 19.76
C LEU A 91 -10.65 3.98 20.56
N LEU A 92 -9.35 4.29 20.65
CA LEU A 92 -8.39 3.47 21.38
C LEU A 92 -8.69 3.43 22.89
N LEU A 93 -9.09 4.56 23.48
CA LEU A 93 -9.52 4.61 24.88
C LEU A 93 -10.78 3.77 25.10
N GLY A 94 -11.79 3.90 24.24
CA GLY A 94 -13.02 3.10 24.32
C GLY A 94 -12.78 1.60 24.15
N VAL A 95 -11.85 1.22 23.25
CA VAL A 95 -11.43 -0.17 23.07
C VAL A 95 -10.71 -0.70 24.31
N GLN A 96 -9.86 0.10 24.95
CA GLN A 96 -9.17 -0.29 26.17
C GLN A 96 -10.14 -0.52 27.35
N GLU A 97 -11.15 0.34 27.50
CA GLU A 97 -12.24 0.15 28.47
C GLU A 97 -13.11 -1.08 28.15
N ALA A 98 -13.41 -1.31 26.86
CA ALA A 98 -14.17 -2.47 26.42
C ALA A 98 -13.41 -3.79 26.66
N PHE A 99 -12.10 -3.86 26.38
CA PHE A 99 -11.29 -5.04 26.68
C PHE A 99 -11.18 -5.32 28.18
N ALA A 100 -11.12 -4.28 29.02
CA ALA A 100 -11.18 -4.44 30.47
C ALA A 100 -12.53 -5.04 30.95
N LEU A 101 -13.62 -4.77 30.23
CA LEU A 101 -14.97 -5.28 30.54
C LEU A 101 -15.28 -6.66 29.91
N ILE A 102 -14.70 -6.98 28.75
CA ILE A 102 -14.99 -8.21 27.98
C ILE A 102 -14.03 -9.37 28.32
N GLY A 103 -13.04 -9.13 29.18
CA GLY A 103 -11.81 -9.91 29.37
C GLY A 103 -11.83 -11.40 29.74
N LEU A 104 -12.88 -12.22 29.54
CA LEU A 104 -12.74 -13.69 29.68
C LEU A 104 -13.67 -14.58 28.84
N SER A 105 -14.78 -14.12 28.26
CA SER A 105 -15.77 -15.04 27.64
C SER A 105 -15.75 -15.09 26.10
N THR A 106 -15.21 -14.07 25.41
CA THR A 106 -15.48 -13.90 23.97
C THR A 106 -14.32 -14.30 23.05
N LEU A 107 -13.09 -14.43 23.58
CA LEU A 107 -11.90 -14.78 22.79
C LEU A 107 -11.95 -16.19 22.15
N ALA A 108 -12.82 -17.07 22.62
CA ALA A 108 -12.93 -18.44 22.10
C ALA A 108 -13.83 -18.57 20.84
N SER A 109 -14.62 -17.55 20.48
CA SER A 109 -15.68 -17.71 19.47
C SER A 109 -15.40 -17.06 18.10
N MET A 110 -14.31 -16.30 17.94
CA MET A 110 -14.13 -15.38 16.79
C MET A 110 -13.28 -15.93 15.63
N ALA A 111 -12.99 -17.22 15.57
CA ALA A 111 -12.23 -17.81 14.47
C ALA A 111 -13.17 -18.51 13.48
N ARG A 112 -13.74 -17.75 12.52
CA ARG A 112 -14.02 -18.23 11.15
C ARG A 112 -14.66 -17.14 10.27
N ASP A 113 -14.09 -17.03 9.07
CA ASP A 113 -14.54 -16.35 7.85
C ASP A 113 -14.36 -14.82 7.74
N ASP A 114 -13.17 -14.43 7.28
CA ASP A 114 -12.77 -13.06 6.90
C ASP A 114 -13.39 -12.62 5.57
N LYS A 115 -14.72 -12.56 5.49
CA LYS A 115 -15.40 -11.79 4.45
C LYS A 115 -16.34 -10.78 5.08
N CYS A 116 -16.16 -9.52 4.69
CA CYS A 116 -17.08 -8.44 5.07
C CYS A 116 -18.46 -8.72 4.42
N PRO A 117 -19.59 -8.51 5.11
CA PRO A 117 -20.91 -8.59 4.51
C PRO A 117 -21.12 -7.61 3.35
#